data_AF-A0A957TQ06-F1
#
_entry.id   AF-A0A957TQ06-F1
#
_cell.length_a   1.000
_cell.length_b   1.000
_cell.length_c   1.000
_cell.angle_alpha   90.00
_cell.angle_beta   90.00
_cell.angle_gamma   90.00
#
_symmetry.space_group_name_H-M   'P 1'
#
loop_
_entity.id
_entity.type
_entity.pdbx_description
1 polymer ?
#
loop_
_entity_poly.entity_id
_entity_poly.type
_entity_poly.pdbx_seq_one_letter_code
_entity_poly.pdbx_strand_id
1 'polypeptide(L)' 'PSLVGLLGKSVALENGQTVLADIQYIRDSVLDPHAQIVAGYQPIMPTYEGQIDEEELLQLVEYIAALDEE' A
#
# COMPACT_ATOMS: atom_id res chain seq x y z
N PRO A 1 -4.29 -2.08 7.98
CA PRO A 1 -3.34 -3.17 8.33
C PRO A 1 -2.05 -2.57 8.91
N SER A 2 -1.20 -3.36 9.56
CA SER A 2 0.14 -2.88 9.94
C SER A 2 0.99 -2.65 8.68
N LEU A 3 1.71 -1.54 8.64
CA LEU A 3 2.68 -1.23 7.58
C LEU A 3 4.10 -1.75 7.92
N VAL A 4 4.34 -2.12 9.18
CA VAL A 4 5.64 -2.63 9.67
C VAL A 4 5.96 -3.95 8.99
N GLY A 5 7.10 -3.96 8.30
CA GLY A 5 7.54 -5.05 7.44
C GLY A 5 6.50 -5.49 6.42
N LEU A 6 5.74 -4.55 5.86
CA LEU A 6 4.79 -4.84 4.78
C LEU A 6 5.52 -5.16 3.47
N LEU A 7 6.61 -4.45 3.19
CA LEU A 7 7.35 -4.59 1.93
C LEU A 7 7.81 -6.06 1.73
N GLY A 8 7.54 -6.63 0.57
CA GLY A 8 7.88 -8.01 0.25
C GLY A 8 6.99 -9.09 0.89
N LYS A 9 5.97 -8.73 1.68
CA LYS A 9 4.98 -9.70 2.16
C LYS A 9 3.92 -10.00 1.12
N SER A 10 3.40 -11.21 1.15
CA SER A 10 2.21 -11.58 0.38
C SER A 10 0.95 -11.08 1.09
N VAL A 11 0.13 -10.32 0.37
CA VAL A 11 -1.13 -9.76 0.85
C VAL A 11 -2.29 -10.44 0.12
N ALA A 12 -3.21 -11.03 0.89
CA ALA A 12 -4.45 -11.56 0.35
C ALA A 12 -5.45 -10.42 0.12
N LEU A 13 -6.03 -10.35 -1.06
CA LEU A 13 -7.05 -9.37 -1.44
C LEU A 13 -8.45 -9.95 -1.27
N GLU A 14 -9.45 -9.08 -1.12
CA GLU A 14 -10.86 -9.46 -0.97
C GLU A 14 -11.37 -10.30 -2.16
N ASN A 15 -10.83 -10.05 -3.36
CA ASN A 15 -11.17 -10.80 -4.57
C ASN A 15 -10.58 -12.23 -4.62
N GLY A 16 -9.86 -12.67 -3.58
CA GLY A 16 -9.25 -13.98 -3.48
C GLY A 16 -7.86 -14.10 -4.13
N GLN A 17 -7.36 -13.03 -4.75
CA GLN A 17 -5.98 -12.97 -5.25
C GLN A 17 -4.99 -12.75 -4.10
N THR A 18 -3.74 -13.12 -4.34
CA THR A 18 -2.62 -12.76 -3.48
C THR A 18 -1.61 -11.98 -4.28
N VAL A 19 -1.25 -10.81 -3.78
CA VAL A 19 -0.28 -9.91 -4.41
C VAL A 19 0.94 -9.77 -3.52
N LEU A 20 2.10 -9.48 -4.13
CA LEU A 20 3.29 -9.10 -3.38
C LEU A 20 3.17 -7.62 -3.04
N ALA A 21 3.35 -7.27 -1.77
CA ALA A 21 3.43 -5.87 -1.34
C ALA A 21 4.79 -5.29 -1.72
N ASP A 22 4.99 -5.06 -3.00
CA ASP A 22 6.16 -4.36 -3.53
C ASP A 22 5.94 -2.83 -3.55
N ILE A 23 6.91 -2.11 -4.09
CA ILE A 23 6.85 -0.65 -4.22
C ILE A 23 5.64 -0.22 -5.06
N GLN A 24 5.32 -0.96 -6.13
CA GLN A 24 4.19 -0.62 -7.00
C GLN A 24 2.87 -0.80 -6.26
N TYR A 25 2.71 -1.89 -5.50
CA TYR A 25 1.55 -2.14 -4.66
C TYR A 25 1.30 -1.00 -3.67
N ILE A 26 2.34 -0.48 -3.01
CA ILE A 26 2.21 0.63 -2.07
C ILE A 26 1.77 1.91 -2.80
N ARG A 27 2.38 2.21 -3.95
CA ARG A 27 2.00 3.37 -4.77
C ARG A 27 0.54 3.31 -5.20
N ASP A 28 0.14 2.16 -5.74
CA ASP A 28 -1.24 1.91 -6.16
C ASP A 28 -2.19 2.00 -4.97
N SER A 29 -1.81 1.49 -3.80
CA SER A 29 -2.64 1.57 -2.59
C SER A 29 -2.84 3.01 -2.10
N VAL A 30 -1.91 3.92 -2.36
CA VAL A 30 -2.04 5.34 -1.99
C VAL A 30 -2.87 6.12 -3.02
N LEU A 31 -2.65 5.87 -4.31
CA LEU A 31 -3.32 6.56 -5.40
C LEU A 31 -4.73 6.01 -5.65
N ASP A 32 -4.89 4.69 -5.71
CA ASP A 32 -6.15 3.98 -5.92
C ASP A 32 -6.31 2.81 -4.90
N PRO A 33 -6.61 3.12 -3.62
CA PRO A 33 -6.80 2.10 -2.59
C PRO A 33 -7.96 1.14 -2.84
N HIS A 34 -8.92 1.51 -3.70
CA HIS A 34 -10.10 0.69 -3.99
C HIS A 34 -9.82 -0.40 -5.04
N ALA A 35 -8.73 -0.27 -5.80
CA ALA A 35 -8.29 -1.31 -6.73
C ALA A 35 -7.83 -2.60 -6.04
N GLN A 36 -7.23 -2.48 -4.85
CA GLN A 36 -6.58 -3.59 -4.15
C GLN A 36 -6.95 -3.62 -2.67
N ILE A 37 -8.19 -4.03 -2.37
CA ILE A 37 -8.69 -4.13 -1.00
C ILE A 37 -8.15 -5.39 -0.34
N VAL A 38 -7.45 -5.23 0.78
CA VAL A 38 -6.94 -6.35 1.59
C VAL A 38 -8.11 -7.14 2.20
N ALA A 39 -8.04 -8.48 2.09
CA ALA A 39 -9.06 -9.37 2.65
C ALA A 39 -9.29 -9.11 4.14
N GLY A 40 -10.55 -8.95 4.53
CA GLY A 40 -10.94 -8.68 5.92
C GLY A 40 -10.84 -7.22 6.36
N TYR A 41 -10.47 -6.30 5.46
CA TYR A 41 -10.50 -4.85 5.71
C TYR A 41 -11.62 -4.19 4.91
N GLN A 42 -12.24 -3.16 5.50
CA GLN A 42 -13.21 -2.33 4.80
C GLN A 42 -12.49 -1.30 3.92
N PRO A 43 -13.05 -0.91 2.75
CA PRO A 43 -12.46 0.06 1.83
C PRO A 43 -12.62 1.51 2.32
N ILE A 44 -12.11 1.79 3.52
CA ILE A 44 -12.19 3.10 4.17
C ILE A 44 -10.99 4.00 3.87
N MET A 45 -9.95 3.47 3.21
CA MET A 45 -8.76 4.22 2.85
C MET A 45 -9.13 5.29 1.80
N PRO A 46 -8.86 6.58 2.06
CA PRO A 46 -9.09 7.63 1.08
C PRO A 46 -8.05 7.56 -0.03
N THR A 47 -8.45 7.94 -1.25
CA THR A 47 -7.50 8.16 -2.36
C THR A 47 -6.74 9.47 -2.13
N TYR A 48 -5.46 9.45 -2.48
CA TYR A 48 -4.59 10.63 -2.52
C TYR A 48 -4.23 11.05 -3.94
N GLU A 49 -4.90 10.50 -4.96
CA GLU A 49 -4.70 10.90 -6.35
C GLU A 49 -4.93 12.41 -6.53
N GLY A 50 -3.93 13.11 -7.10
CA GLY A 50 -3.96 14.56 -7.31
C GLY A 50 -3.82 15.42 -6.04
N GLN A 51 -3.67 14.82 -4.86
CA GLN A 51 -3.44 15.51 -3.59
C GLN A 51 -1.96 15.52 -3.18
N ILE A 52 -1.22 14.50 -3.60
CA ILE A 52 0.23 14.39 -3.39
C ILE A 52 0.95 14.37 -4.73
N ASP A 53 2.16 14.92 -4.77
CA ASP A 53 3.02 14.81 -5.94
C ASP A 53 3.90 13.55 -5.92
N GLU A 54 4.67 13.36 -6.99
CA GLU A 54 5.53 12.19 -7.17
C GLU A 54 6.68 12.12 -6.14
N GLU A 55 7.17 13.27 -5.68
CA GLU A 55 8.26 13.35 -4.70
C GLU A 55 7.74 12.96 -3.31
N GLU A 56 6.57 13.46 -2.92
CA GLU A 56 5.89 13.08 -1.68
C GLU A 56 5.52 11.59 -1.67
N LEU A 57 5.05 11.06 -2.80
CA LEU A 57 4.76 9.63 -2.93
C LEU A 57 6.01 8.78 -2.75
N LEU A 58 7.15 9.20 -3.33
CA LEU A 58 8.43 8.51 -3.16
C LEU A 58 8.85 8.48 -1.69
N GLN A 59 8.77 9.62 -0.99
CA GLN A 59 9.11 9.71 0.43
C GLN A 59 8.22 8.81 1.30
N LEU A 60 6.93 8.71 0.99
CA LEU A 60 5.99 7.81 1.65
C LEU A 60 6.38 6.34 1.47
N VAL A 61 6.72 5.95 0.25
CA VAL A 61 7.17 4.59 -0.06
C VAL A 61 8.48 4.27 0.67
N GLU A 62 9.46 5.17 0.62
CA GLU A 62 10.74 5.01 1.33
C GLU A 62 10.54 4.87 2.84
N TYR A 63 9.66 5.68 3.42
CA TYR A 63 9.32 5.58 4.83
C TYR A 63 8.73 4.20 5.17
N ILE A 64 7.79 3.68 4.36
CA ILE A 64 7.21 2.36 4.60
C ILE A 64 8.24 1.25 4.40
N ALA A 65 9.18 1.39 3.46
CA ALA A 65 10.28 0.45 3.30
C ALA A 65 11.21 0.44 4.52
N ALA A 66 11.49 1.61 5.11
CA ALA A 66 12.31 1.73 6.31
C ALA A 66 11.64 1.14 7.58
N LEU A 67 10.31 1.05 7.63
CA LEU A 67 9.57 0.41 8.74
C LEU A 67 9.81 -1.10 8.85
N ASP A 68 10.55 -1.73 7.94
CA ASP A 68 10.99 -3.13 8.06
C ASP A 68 12.33 -3.28 8.80
N GLU A 69 13.10 -2.19 8.94
CA GLU A 69 14.45 -2.23 9.54
C GLU A 69 14.48 -1.95 11.06
N GLU A 70 13.32 -1.73 11.70
CA GLU A 70 13.17 -1.56 13.18
C GLU A 70 12.59 -2.79 13.89
#